data_AF-A0A1G9GE19-F1
#
_entry.id   AF-A0A1G9GE19-F1
#
_cell.length_a   1.000
_cell.length_b   1.000
_cell.length_c   1.000
_cell.angle_alpha   90.00
_cell.angle_beta   90.00
_cell.angle_gamma   90.00
#
_symmetry.space_group_name_H-M   'P 1'
#
loop_
_entity.id
_entity.type
_entity.pdbx_description
1 polymer ?
#
loop_
_entity_poly.entity_id
_entity_poly.type
_entity_poly.pdbx_seq_one_letter_code
_entity_poly.pdbx_strand_id
1 'polypeptide(L)'
;MERWYGFFPNRPPTNSDLVGAVCGVLLVALNASTVHDWRWVAVGVVVGAIVLGPLAQSPIGRRIGSATRNLGPDGRILVIAIGIVAVLALLFLPPVPAEIAVDGMIGVMITVPLYVLAHLLVARDLGDWSPD
;
A
#
# COMPACT_ATOMS: atom_id res chain seq x y z
N MET A 1 1.99 26.30 -9.37
CA MET A 1 3.31 25.68 -9.13
C MET A 1 3.04 24.34 -8.45
N GLU A 2 3.35 23.22 -9.09
CA GLU A 2 3.19 21.90 -8.47
C GLU A 2 4.14 21.79 -7.26
N ARG A 3 3.59 21.50 -6.07
CA ARG A 3 4.43 21.21 -4.90
C ARG A 3 5.04 19.82 -5.10
N TRP A 4 6.36 19.75 -5.06
CA TRP A 4 7.09 18.50 -5.02
C TRP A 4 7.11 17.97 -3.58
N TYR A 5 6.51 16.81 -3.36
CA TYR A 5 6.42 16.19 -2.03
C TYR A 5 7.44 15.08 -1.79
N GLY A 6 8.38 14.89 -2.73
CA GLY A 6 9.48 13.92 -2.61
C GLY A 6 9.02 12.47 -2.51
N PHE A 7 8.87 12.01 -1.26
CA PHE A 7 8.44 10.65 -0.91
C PHE A 7 6.96 10.38 -1.23
N PHE A 8 6.17 11.44 -1.38
CA PHE A 8 4.74 11.37 -1.68
C PHE A 8 4.43 11.76 -3.12
N PRO A 9 3.27 11.34 -3.67
CA PRO A 9 2.80 11.78 -4.98
C PRO A 9 2.66 13.30 -5.03
N ASN A 10 2.88 13.91 -6.20
CA ASN A 10 2.62 15.34 -6.44
C ASN A 10 1.11 15.68 -6.54
N ARG A 11 0.28 15.12 -5.65
CA ARG A 11 -1.16 15.36 -5.52
C ARG A 11 -1.57 15.12 -4.06
N PRO A 12 -2.61 15.77 -3.54
CA PRO A 12 -3.13 15.40 -2.22
C PRO A 12 -3.63 13.94 -2.19
N PRO A 13 -3.75 13.34 -0.99
CA PRO A 13 -4.44 12.06 -0.78
C PRO A 13 -5.85 12.10 -1.36
N THR A 14 -6.27 11.01 -2.02
CA THR A 14 -7.62 10.84 -2.57
C THR A 14 -8.49 9.95 -1.69
N ASN A 15 -9.79 9.90 -1.97
CA ASN A 15 -10.74 9.00 -1.31
C ASN A 15 -10.30 7.53 -1.34
N SER A 16 -9.72 7.08 -2.45
CA SER A 16 -9.15 5.72 -2.54
C SER A 16 -8.00 5.48 -1.56
N ASP A 17 -7.17 6.51 -1.32
CA ASP A 17 -6.06 6.42 -0.39
C ASP A 17 -6.59 6.30 1.06
N LEU A 18 -7.65 7.05 1.39
CA LEU A 18 -8.35 6.95 2.68
C LEU A 18 -9.03 5.60 2.89
N VAL A 19 -9.73 5.09 1.88
CA VAL A 19 -10.34 3.74 1.94
C VAL A 19 -9.26 2.69 2.17
N GLY A 20 -8.13 2.80 1.45
CA GLY A 20 -6.97 1.92 1.67
C GLY A 20 -6.42 2.00 3.09
N ALA A 21 -6.30 3.20 3.65
CA ALA A 21 -5.87 3.41 5.03
C ALA A 21 -6.83 2.76 6.04
N VAL A 22 -8.15 2.96 5.88
CA VAL A 22 -9.17 2.35 6.75
C VAL A 22 -9.13 0.83 6.66
N CYS A 23 -9.07 0.28 5.44
CA CYS A 23 -8.90 -1.15 5.22
C CYS A 23 -7.62 -1.69 5.88
N GLY A 24 -6.51 -0.97 5.77
CA GLY A 24 -5.25 -1.31 6.42
C GLY A 24 -5.38 -1.35 7.94
N VAL A 25 -5.99 -0.33 8.55
CA VAL A 25 -6.25 -0.30 10.00
C VAL A 25 -7.12 -1.48 10.44
N LEU A 26 -8.21 -1.76 9.72
CA LEU A 26 -9.11 -2.86 10.04
C LEU A 26 -8.40 -4.21 9.94
N LEU A 27 -7.64 -4.44 8.86
CA LEU A 27 -6.88 -5.68 8.69
C LEU A 27 -5.84 -5.88 9.79
N VAL A 28 -5.12 -4.82 10.17
CA VAL A 28 -4.17 -4.88 11.28
C VAL A 28 -4.89 -5.15 12.59
N ALA A 29 -5.98 -4.45 12.89
CA ALA A 29 -6.74 -4.65 14.13
C ALA A 29 -7.29 -6.08 14.25
N LEU A 30 -7.78 -6.66 13.15
CA LEU A 30 -8.31 -8.02 13.11
C LEU A 30 -7.23 -9.11 13.25
N ASN A 31 -5.97 -8.79 12.94
CA ASN A 31 -4.85 -9.74 12.94
C ASN A 31 -3.76 -9.39 13.96
N ALA A 32 -3.91 -8.35 14.78
CA ALA A 32 -2.86 -7.92 15.71
C ALA A 32 -2.47 -9.02 16.71
N SER A 33 -3.43 -9.87 17.11
CA SER A 33 -3.19 -10.98 18.03
C SER A 33 -2.47 -12.18 17.40
N THR A 34 -2.34 -12.22 16.06
CA THR A 34 -1.66 -13.30 15.34
C THR A 34 -0.20 -12.99 15.04
N VAL A 35 0.31 -11.83 15.50
CA VAL A 35 1.72 -11.46 15.34
C VAL A 35 2.60 -12.37 16.20
N HIS A 36 3.56 -13.05 15.57
CA HIS A 36 4.48 -13.96 16.24
C HIS A 36 5.80 -13.26 16.59
N ASP A 37 6.39 -12.53 15.65
CA ASP A 37 7.65 -11.81 15.82
C ASP A 37 7.58 -10.40 15.18
N TRP A 38 7.66 -9.38 16.04
CA TRP A 38 7.68 -7.98 15.64
C TRP A 38 8.84 -7.61 14.70
N ARG A 39 9.92 -8.40 14.64
CA ARG A 39 11.01 -8.19 13.68
C ARG A 39 10.53 -8.33 12.25
N TRP A 40 9.69 -9.32 11.96
CA TRP A 40 9.14 -9.51 10.62
C TRP A 40 8.09 -8.46 10.27
N VAL A 41 7.32 -8.01 11.26
CA VAL A 41 6.47 -6.82 11.11
C VAL A 41 7.31 -5.60 10.74
N ALA A 42 8.43 -5.35 11.42
CA ALA A 42 9.31 -4.23 11.09
C ALA A 42 9.91 -4.34 9.68
N VAL A 43 10.31 -5.55 9.24
CA VAL A 43 10.74 -5.80 7.86
C VAL A 43 9.61 -5.46 6.88
N GLY A 44 8.39 -5.91 7.16
CA GLY A 44 7.21 -5.58 6.36
C GLY A 44 6.96 -4.08 6.25
N VAL A 45 7.12 -3.34 7.35
CA VAL A 45 6.99 -1.88 7.36
C VAL A 45 8.03 -1.22 6.44
N VAL A 46 9.29 -1.64 6.53
CA VAL A 46 10.37 -1.12 5.67
C VAL A 46 10.08 -1.41 4.19
N VAL A 47 9.68 -2.64 3.87
CA VAL A 47 9.29 -3.04 2.51
C VAL A 47 8.12 -2.20 2.02
N GLY A 48 7.06 -2.06 2.82
CA GLY A 48 5.90 -1.24 2.50
C GLY A 48 6.28 0.21 2.23
N ALA A 49 7.15 0.80 3.07
CA ALA A 49 7.58 2.19 2.92
C ALA A 49 8.39 2.39 1.62
N ILE A 50 9.26 1.45 1.28
CA ILE A 50 10.02 1.47 0.02
C ILE A 50 9.07 1.37 -1.18
N VAL A 51 8.09 0.47 -1.12
CA VAL A 51 7.12 0.25 -2.20
C VAL A 51 6.24 1.48 -2.42
N LEU A 52 5.62 2.01 -1.36
CA LEU A 52 4.69 3.15 -1.44
C LEU A 52 5.39 4.48 -1.70
N GLY A 53 6.63 4.65 -1.24
CA GLY A 53 7.41 5.85 -1.46
C GLY A 53 8.31 5.75 -2.71
N PRO A 54 9.62 5.53 -2.57
CA PRO A 54 10.58 5.70 -3.66
C PRO A 54 10.30 4.83 -4.88
N LEU A 55 9.87 3.58 -4.67
CA LEU A 55 9.61 2.66 -5.78
C LEU A 55 8.41 3.12 -6.61
N ALA A 56 7.30 3.51 -5.97
CA ALA A 56 6.14 4.07 -6.65
C ALA A 56 6.46 5.38 -7.39
N GLN A 57 7.32 6.22 -6.83
CA GLN A 57 7.77 7.48 -7.46
C GLN A 57 8.83 7.28 -8.55
N SER A 58 9.41 6.08 -8.69
CA SER A 58 10.41 5.78 -9.71
C SER A 58 9.82 5.80 -11.14
N PRO A 59 10.64 5.90 -12.20
CA PRO A 59 10.16 5.80 -13.58
C PRO A 59 9.40 4.50 -13.87
N ILE A 60 9.80 3.40 -13.24
CA ILE A 60 9.14 2.08 -13.36
C ILE A 60 7.77 2.14 -12.70
N GLY A 61 7.69 2.63 -11.47
CA GLY A 61 6.44 2.79 -10.72
C GLY A 61 5.44 3.68 -11.46
N ARG A 62 5.90 4.83 -11.98
CA ARG A 62 5.06 5.72 -12.79
C ARG A 62 4.55 5.07 -14.06
N ARG A 63 5.36 4.23 -14.73
CA ARG A 63 4.96 3.51 -15.95
C ARG A 63 3.92 2.43 -15.66
N ILE A 64 4.06 1.70 -14.56
CA ILE A 64 3.06 0.74 -14.10
C ILE A 64 1.77 1.47 -13.72
N GLY A 65 1.86 2.57 -12.97
CA GLY A 65 0.72 3.37 -12.56
C GLY A 65 -0.05 3.99 -13.74
N SER A 66 0.65 4.44 -14.80
CA SER A 66 -0.01 4.94 -16.01
C SER A 66 -0.69 3.82 -16.79
N ALA A 67 -0.04 2.65 -16.90
CA ALA A 67 -0.61 1.49 -17.56
C ALA A 67 -1.89 1.01 -16.87
N THR A 68 -1.92 0.97 -15.54
CA THR A 68 -3.11 0.55 -14.78
C THR A 68 -4.20 1.62 -14.75
N ARG A 69 -3.85 2.92 -14.78
CA ARG A 69 -4.84 4.00 -14.81
C ARG A 69 -5.68 3.98 -16.09
N ASN A 70 -5.09 3.56 -17.20
CA ASN A 70 -5.77 3.40 -18.50
C ASN A 70 -6.67 2.16 -18.57
N LEU A 71 -6.64 1.28 -17.56
CA LEU A 71 -7.53 0.13 -17.50
C LEU A 71 -8.91 0.57 -17.01
N GLY A 72 -9.95 0.12 -17.72
CA GLY A 72 -11.32 0.14 -17.22
C GLY A 72 -11.50 -0.73 -15.96
N PRO A 73 -12.69 -0.72 -15.34
CA PRO A 73 -12.96 -1.44 -14.09
C PRO A 73 -12.53 -2.91 -14.13
N ASP A 74 -12.88 -3.62 -15.21
CA ASP A 74 -12.58 -5.04 -15.38
C ASP A 74 -11.06 -5.31 -15.44
N GLY A 75 -10.31 -4.43 -16.11
CA GLY A 75 -8.86 -4.54 -16.20
C GLY A 75 -8.19 -4.32 -14.85
N ARG A 76 -8.73 -3.42 -14.00
CA ARG A 76 -8.22 -3.21 -12.64
C ARG A 76 -8.48 -4.43 -11.75
N ILE A 77 -9.67 -5.03 -11.85
CA ILE A 77 -10.01 -6.26 -11.13
C ILE A 77 -9.05 -7.39 -11.52
N LEU A 78 -8.78 -7.55 -12.81
CA LEU A 78 -7.84 -8.56 -13.29
C LEU A 78 -6.42 -8.35 -12.73
N VAL A 79 -5.91 -7.12 -12.74
CA VAL A 79 -4.58 -6.80 -12.19
C VAL A 79 -4.52 -7.09 -10.69
N ILE A 80 -5.56 -6.73 -9.94
CA ILE A 80 -5.67 -7.04 -8.51
C ILE A 80 -5.67 -8.57 -8.31
N ALA A 81 -6.47 -9.30 -9.08
CA ALA A 81 -6.54 -10.76 -9.01
C ALA A 81 -5.18 -11.42 -9.29
N ILE A 82 -4.45 -10.97 -10.31
CA ILE A 82 -3.09 -11.45 -10.60
C ILE A 82 -2.15 -11.15 -9.44
N GLY A 83 -2.22 -9.95 -8.87
CA GLY A 83 -1.44 -9.58 -7.70
C GLY A 83 -1.71 -10.47 -6.49
N ILE A 84 -2.99 -10.74 -6.20
CA ILE A 84 -3.40 -11.67 -5.14
C ILE A 84 -2.82 -13.06 -5.39
N VAL A 85 -2.95 -13.60 -6.61
CA VAL A 85 -2.41 -14.92 -6.96
C VAL A 85 -0.89 -14.96 -6.78
N ALA A 86 -0.16 -13.92 -7.19
CA ALA A 86 1.29 -13.85 -7.00
C ALA A 86 1.67 -13.85 -5.51
N VAL A 87 0.96 -13.08 -4.69
CA VAL A 87 1.17 -13.05 -3.23
C VAL A 87 0.85 -14.40 -2.59
N LEU A 88 -0.26 -15.03 -2.97
CA LEU A 88 -0.63 -16.37 -2.50
C LEU A 88 0.42 -17.40 -2.93
N ALA A 89 0.89 -17.35 -4.17
CA ALA A 89 1.95 -18.24 -4.63
C ALA A 89 3.21 -18.08 -3.78
N LEU A 90 3.63 -16.84 -3.48
CA LEU A 90 4.75 -16.54 -2.58
C LEU A 90 4.54 -17.07 -1.15
N LEU A 91 3.31 -17.00 -0.64
CA LEU A 91 2.95 -17.54 0.68
C LEU A 91 3.01 -19.07 0.73
N PHE A 92 2.69 -19.75 -0.38
CA PHE A 92 2.64 -21.22 -0.46
C PHE A 92 3.89 -21.85 -1.09
N LEU A 93 4.86 -21.05 -1.56
CA LEU A 93 6.14 -21.52 -2.08
C LEU A 93 7.12 -21.78 -0.90
N PRO A 94 7.59 -23.03 -0.70
CA PRO A 94 8.64 -23.29 0.27
C PRO A 94 9.93 -22.54 -0.14
N PRO A 95 10.56 -21.79 0.77
CA PRO A 95 10.77 -22.18 2.17
C PRO A 95 10.27 -21.18 3.23
N VAL A 96 9.41 -20.20 2.90
CA VAL A 96 9.04 -19.17 3.88
C VAL A 96 7.99 -19.72 4.86
N PRO A 97 8.27 -19.78 6.17
CA PRO A 97 7.26 -20.12 7.18
C PRO A 97 6.08 -19.16 7.12
N ALA A 98 4.86 -19.69 7.25
CA ALA A 98 3.64 -18.91 7.11
C ALA A 98 3.58 -17.77 8.14
N GLU A 99 4.12 -17.98 9.33
CA GLU A 99 4.17 -16.99 10.41
C GLU A 99 5.00 -15.77 10.00
N ILE A 100 6.17 -15.99 9.37
CA ILE A 100 7.05 -14.93 8.87
C ILE A 100 6.33 -14.10 7.81
N ALA A 101 5.61 -14.77 6.92
CA ALA A 101 4.91 -14.11 5.83
C ALA A 101 3.68 -13.33 6.32
N VAL A 102 2.94 -13.84 7.30
CA VAL A 102 1.83 -13.15 7.95
C VAL A 102 2.32 -11.92 8.70
N ASP A 103 3.36 -12.05 9.53
CA ASP A 103 3.95 -10.91 10.26
C ASP A 103 4.44 -9.83 9.30
N GLY A 104 5.14 -10.22 8.23
CA GLY A 104 5.57 -9.32 7.17
C GLY A 104 4.41 -8.61 6.47
N MET A 105 3.33 -9.34 6.15
CA MET A 105 2.13 -8.77 5.54
C MET A 105 1.45 -7.76 6.47
N ILE A 106 1.35 -8.06 7.77
CA ILE A 106 0.85 -7.12 8.78
C ILE A 106 1.69 -5.84 8.78
N GLY A 107 3.03 -5.97 8.73
CA GLY A 107 3.93 -4.83 8.61
C GLY A 107 3.69 -3.96 7.37
N VAL A 108 3.51 -4.58 6.21
CA VAL A 108 3.16 -3.86 4.97
C VAL A 108 1.82 -3.14 5.15
N MET A 109 0.81 -3.80 5.73
CA MET A 109 -0.52 -3.22 5.94
C MET A 109 -0.53 -2.06 6.94
N ILE A 110 0.30 -2.10 7.99
CA ILE A 110 0.51 -0.96 8.92
C ILE A 110 1.06 0.25 8.17
N THR A 111 1.88 0.04 7.14
CA THR A 111 2.49 1.14 6.40
C THR A 111 1.44 1.98 5.67
N VAL A 112 0.38 1.37 5.15
CA VAL A 112 -0.64 2.09 4.36
C VAL A 112 -1.28 3.26 5.13
N PRO A 113 -1.87 3.07 6.32
CA PRO A 113 -2.44 4.19 7.07
C PRO A 113 -1.39 5.18 7.55
N LEU A 114 -0.18 4.73 7.93
CA LEU A 114 0.90 5.64 8.31
C LEU A 114 1.34 6.52 7.13
N TYR A 115 1.45 5.93 5.94
CA TYR A 115 1.80 6.62 4.72
C TYR A 115 0.75 7.66 4.35
N VAL A 116 -0.54 7.28 4.38
CA VAL A 116 -1.64 8.20 4.08
C VAL A 116 -1.72 9.32 5.10
N LEU A 117 -1.56 9.03 6.39
CA LEU A 117 -1.51 10.05 7.44
C LEU A 117 -0.33 11.02 7.23
N ALA A 118 0.87 10.50 6.98
CA ALA A 118 2.04 11.33 6.70
C ALA A 118 1.84 12.19 5.44
N HIS A 119 1.23 11.61 4.40
CA HIS A 119 0.89 12.33 3.18
C HIS A 119 -0.12 13.46 3.44
N LEU A 120 -1.15 13.22 4.26
CA LEU A 120 -2.11 14.25 4.69
C LEU A 120 -1.43 15.39 5.44
N LEU A 121 -0.54 15.08 6.38
CA LEU A 121 0.18 16.07 7.18
C LEU A 121 1.09 16.96 6.31
N VAL A 122 1.68 16.40 5.25
CA VAL A 122 2.55 17.11 4.31
C VAL A 122 1.75 17.91 3.28
N ALA A 123 0.72 17.32 2.69
CA ALA A 123 -0.12 17.99 1.70
C ALA A 123 -0.96 19.11 2.34
N ARG A 124 -1.40 18.90 3.59
CA ARG A 124 -2.35 19.76 4.33
C ARG A 124 -3.66 19.97 3.60
N ASP A 125 -4.02 19.04 2.72
CA ASP A 125 -5.20 19.10 1.87
C ASP A 125 -5.69 17.67 1.57
N LEU A 126 -6.99 17.57 1.29
CA LEU A 126 -7.70 16.36 0.91
C LEU A 126 -8.26 16.59 -0.50
N GLY A 127 -7.81 15.78 -1.48
CA GLY A 127 -8.34 15.87 -2.84
C GLY A 127 -9.77 15.31 -2.96
N ASP A 128 -10.50 15.71 -4.00
CA ASP A 128 -11.84 15.22 -4.40
C ASP A 128 -12.84 14.99 -3.25
N TRP A 129 -12.95 15.94 -2.33
CA TRP A 129 -14.18 16.11 -1.53
C TRP A 129 -15.11 17.10 -2.23
N SER A 130 -15.68 16.66 -3.36
CA SER A 130 -16.94 17.21 -3.87
C SER A 130 -18.05 16.23 -3.47
N PRO A 131 -18.95 16.57 -2.53
CA PRO A 131 -20.24 15.90 -2.48
C PRO A 131 -20.96 16.25 -3.78
N ASP A 132 -21.11 15.27 -4.68
CA ASP A 132 -22.15 15.34 -5.71
C ASP A 132 -23.53 15.34 -5.05
#